data_AF-A0A2P6NI64-F1
#
_entry.id   AF-A0A2P6NI64-F1
#
_cell.length_a   1.000
_cell.length_b   1.000
_cell.length_c   1.000
_cell.angle_alpha   90.00
_cell.angle_beta   90.00
_cell.angle_gamma   90.00
#
_symmetry.space_group_name_H-M   'P 1'
#
loop_
_entity.id
_entity.type
_entity.pdbx_description
1 polymer ?
#
loop_
_entity_poly.entity_id
_entity_poly.type
_entity_poly.pdbx_seq_one_letter_code
_entity_poly.pdbx_strand_id
1 'polypeptide(L)'
;MAATSLGDRYRIYLTSGDIEWDNREWTVFVQRLLTLVAFPSGPIPETSYRSSRMKVFEDDGTTIHFPCCYLYRGIFTPSANADGLYWKPSRGVVKMGRMLRRYSYAERGPEKMRRQVSYLETCDTWQFIEYRTKQQQTSGTLFSSIHTGETQLDLLVTMVAMDYLGIYPSQLDNQPLNIQPALLLGYDIASSSINSVERKKQRKRDRTTAK
;
A
#
# COMPACT_ATOMS: atom_id res chain seq x y z
N MET A 1 -18.65 -3.25 -22.10
CA MET A 1 -17.25 -2.77 -22.14
C MET A 1 -16.36 -3.97 -21.84
N ALA A 2 -15.36 -4.26 -22.67
CA ALA A 2 -14.44 -5.36 -22.41
C ALA A 2 -13.59 -5.04 -21.17
N ALA A 3 -13.30 -6.04 -20.33
CA ALA A 3 -12.44 -5.85 -19.18
C ALA A 3 -11.00 -5.58 -19.65
N THR A 4 -10.41 -4.49 -19.16
CA THR A 4 -9.01 -4.13 -19.42
C THR A 4 -8.08 -5.23 -18.92
N SER A 5 -7.09 -5.64 -19.74
CA SER A 5 -6.15 -6.68 -19.34
C SER A 5 -5.30 -6.22 -18.14
N LEU A 6 -4.74 -7.16 -17.38
CA LEU A 6 -3.83 -6.82 -16.27
C LEU A 6 -2.58 -6.07 -16.76
N GLY A 7 -2.06 -6.43 -17.94
CA GLY A 7 -0.92 -5.73 -18.55
C GLY A 7 -1.24 -4.27 -18.88
N ASP A 8 -2.41 -4.01 -19.46
CA ASP A 8 -2.86 -2.64 -19.75
C ASP A 8 -3.06 -1.83 -18.47
N ARG A 9 -3.60 -2.45 -17.41
CA ARG A 9 -3.71 -1.80 -16.09
C ARG A 9 -2.36 -1.48 -15.47
N TYR A 10 -1.35 -2.33 -15.62
CA TYR A 10 0.01 -1.99 -15.19
C TYR A 10 0.63 -0.84 -16.00
N ARG A 11 0.35 -0.75 -17.31
CA ARG A 11 0.80 0.40 -18.11
C ARG A 11 0.13 1.69 -17.65
N ILE A 12 -1.18 1.64 -17.35
CA ILE A 12 -1.92 2.77 -16.79
C ILE A 12 -1.34 3.15 -15.42
N TYR A 13 -1.08 2.19 -14.54
CA TYR A 13 -0.47 2.43 -13.23
C TYR A 13 0.85 3.21 -13.33
N LEU A 14 1.72 2.85 -14.27
CA LEU A 14 3.01 3.52 -14.45
C LEU A 14 2.88 5.00 -14.86
N THR A 15 1.71 5.44 -15.31
CA THR A 15 1.45 6.85 -15.64
C THR A 15 0.50 7.53 -14.64
N SER A 16 -0.47 6.81 -14.07
CA SER A 16 -1.49 7.35 -13.17
C SER A 16 -1.14 7.24 -11.68
N GLY A 17 -0.30 6.27 -11.31
CA GLY A 17 0.00 5.92 -9.93
C GLY A 17 -1.08 5.08 -9.22
N ASP A 18 -2.14 4.63 -9.91
CA ASP A 18 -3.21 3.84 -9.29
C ASP A 18 -3.61 2.62 -10.14
N ILE A 19 -4.05 1.57 -9.45
CA ILE A 19 -4.44 0.30 -10.03
C ILE A 19 -5.42 -0.42 -9.11
N GLU A 20 -6.40 -1.07 -9.70
CA GLU A 20 -7.29 -1.97 -8.99
C GLU A 20 -6.94 -3.42 -9.35
N TRP A 21 -6.94 -4.30 -8.35
CA TRP A 21 -6.82 -5.74 -8.54
C TRP A 21 -8.06 -6.47 -8.03
N ASP A 22 -8.48 -7.51 -8.73
CA ASP A 22 -9.35 -8.51 -8.12
C ASP A 22 -8.57 -9.38 -7.10
N ASN A 23 -9.27 -10.26 -6.37
CA ASN A 23 -8.64 -11.12 -5.36
C ASN A 23 -7.58 -12.10 -5.92
N ARG A 24 -7.76 -12.56 -7.17
CA ARG A 24 -6.82 -13.47 -7.84
C ARG A 24 -5.58 -12.70 -8.27
N GLU A 25 -5.76 -11.53 -8.87
CA GLU A 25 -4.68 -10.67 -9.33
C GLU A 25 -3.86 -10.13 -8.17
N TRP A 26 -4.50 -9.75 -7.06
CA TRP A 26 -3.81 -9.38 -5.83
C TRP A 26 -2.92 -10.52 -5.32
N THR A 27 -3.44 -11.75 -5.37
CA THR A 27 -2.66 -12.94 -5.01
C THR A 27 -1.45 -13.14 -5.93
N VAL A 28 -1.61 -12.92 -7.24
CA VAL A 28 -0.51 -12.99 -8.22
C VAL A 28 0.51 -11.89 -7.97
N PHE A 29 0.06 -10.66 -7.70
CA PHE A 29 0.93 -9.53 -7.33
C PHE A 29 1.80 -9.87 -6.12
N VAL A 30 1.21 -10.33 -5.01
CA VAL A 30 1.95 -10.68 -3.78
C VAL A 30 2.97 -11.79 -4.05
N GLN A 31 2.59 -12.83 -4.80
CA GLN A 31 3.51 -13.92 -5.13
C GLN A 31 4.68 -13.45 -6.02
N ARG A 32 4.40 -12.61 -7.03
CA ARG A 32 5.42 -12.05 -7.92
C ARG A 32 6.37 -11.14 -7.14
N LEU A 33 5.83 -10.24 -6.32
CA LEU A 33 6.59 -9.37 -5.42
C LEU A 33 7.56 -10.16 -4.55
N LEU A 34 7.05 -11.18 -3.82
CA LEU A 34 7.88 -12.02 -2.95
C LEU A 34 8.99 -12.74 -3.73
N THR A 35 8.73 -13.14 -4.97
CA THR A 35 9.72 -13.78 -5.83
C THR A 35 10.84 -12.81 -6.21
N LEU A 36 10.49 -11.58 -6.58
CA LEU A 36 11.45 -10.54 -6.97
C LEU A 36 12.35 -10.11 -5.81
N VAL A 37 11.82 -9.98 -4.60
CA VAL A 37 12.62 -9.57 -3.43
C VAL A 37 13.46 -10.72 -2.85
N ALA A 38 13.05 -11.97 -3.08
CA ALA A 38 13.84 -13.14 -2.68
C ALA A 38 15.07 -13.36 -3.57
N PHE A 39 14.97 -13.00 -4.85
CA PHE A 39 16.05 -13.11 -5.83
C PHE A 39 16.26 -11.79 -6.58
N PRO A 40 16.70 -10.74 -5.88
CA PRO A 40 16.66 -9.40 -6.42
C PRO A 40 17.80 -9.17 -7.42
N SER A 41 17.48 -8.58 -8.58
CA SER A 41 18.48 -8.16 -9.58
C SER A 41 19.24 -6.91 -9.16
N GLY A 42 18.81 -6.23 -8.09
CA GLY A 42 19.40 -5.00 -7.57
C GLY A 42 18.98 -4.74 -6.11
N PRO A 43 19.49 -3.70 -5.46
CA PRO A 43 19.13 -3.39 -4.07
C PRO A 43 17.65 -3.03 -3.95
N ILE A 44 16.98 -3.59 -2.94
CA ILE A 44 15.61 -3.21 -2.59
C ILE A 44 15.66 -1.91 -1.77
N PRO A 45 14.97 -0.83 -2.17
CA PRO A 45 14.99 0.44 -1.43
C PRO A 45 14.55 0.27 0.03
N GLU A 46 15.30 0.80 0.98
CA GLU A 46 15.01 0.63 2.42
C GLU A 46 13.64 1.22 2.83
N THR A 47 13.16 2.23 2.12
CA THR A 47 11.84 2.85 2.34
C THR A 47 10.67 1.98 1.88
N SER A 48 10.92 0.92 1.11
CA SER A 48 9.88 0.05 0.54
C SER A 48 9.47 -1.11 1.46
N TYR A 49 10.17 -1.31 2.57
CA TYR A 49 9.89 -2.39 3.51
C TYR A 49 10.08 -1.97 4.97
N ARG A 50 9.59 -2.80 5.89
CA ARG A 50 9.86 -2.67 7.33
C ARG A 50 10.66 -3.85 7.85
N SER A 51 11.57 -3.59 8.79
CA SER A 51 12.20 -4.61 9.63
C SER A 51 11.57 -4.68 11.04
N SER A 52 10.81 -3.65 11.40
CA SER A 52 10.00 -3.59 12.62
C SER A 52 8.51 -3.81 12.31
N ARG A 53 7.79 -4.44 13.24
CA ARG A 53 6.35 -4.65 13.10
C ARG A 53 5.64 -3.31 13.28
N MET A 54 4.71 -3.00 12.38
CA MET A 54 3.83 -1.84 12.53
C MET A 54 2.84 -2.07 13.67
N LYS A 55 2.68 -1.10 14.57
CA LYS A 55 1.56 -1.09 15.52
C LYS A 55 0.28 -0.82 14.75
N VAL A 56 -0.71 -1.71 14.88
CA VAL A 56 -2.00 -1.56 14.19
C VAL A 56 -2.88 -0.50 14.87
N PHE A 57 -2.54 -0.13 16.09
CA PHE A 57 -3.21 0.89 16.88
C PHE A 57 -2.18 1.75 17.58
N GLU A 58 -2.43 3.06 17.56
CA GLU A 58 -1.66 4.02 18.32
C GLU A 58 -2.04 3.98 19.80
N ASP A 59 -1.12 4.45 20.67
CA ASP A 59 -1.31 4.43 22.12
C ASP A 59 -2.45 5.38 22.57
N ASP A 60 -2.81 6.36 21.73
CA ASP A 60 -3.96 7.26 21.92
C ASP A 60 -5.31 6.63 21.51
N GLY A 61 -5.26 5.39 20.98
CA GLY A 61 -6.41 4.64 20.53
C GLY A 61 -6.76 4.81 19.06
N THR A 62 -6.07 5.68 18.32
CA THR A 62 -6.28 5.92 16.89
C THR A 62 -5.98 4.66 16.08
N THR A 63 -6.92 4.31 15.21
CA THR A 63 -6.85 3.13 14.35
C THR A 63 -6.24 3.52 13.00
N ILE A 64 -5.30 2.72 12.53
CA ILE A 64 -4.78 2.88 11.16
C ILE A 64 -5.89 2.61 10.16
N HIS A 65 -5.84 3.26 8.99
CA HIS A 65 -6.79 2.95 7.94
C HIS A 65 -6.57 1.52 7.42
N PHE A 66 -7.66 0.75 7.27
CA PHE A 66 -7.63 -0.57 6.65
C PHE A 66 -8.21 -0.49 5.22
N PRO A 67 -7.78 -1.34 4.27
CA PRO A 67 -6.74 -2.36 4.42
C PRO A 67 -5.35 -1.72 4.59
N CYS A 68 -4.50 -2.37 5.39
CA CYS A 68 -3.10 -1.97 5.54
C CYS A 68 -2.20 -3.13 5.11
N CYS A 69 -1.18 -2.85 4.30
CA CYS A 69 -0.17 -3.85 3.98
C CYS A 69 1.22 -3.26 3.75
N TYR A 70 2.23 -4.10 3.94
CA TYR A 70 3.63 -3.75 3.69
C TYR A 70 4.48 -5.01 3.50
N LEU A 71 5.63 -4.82 2.85
CA LEU A 71 6.69 -5.81 2.81
C LEU A 71 7.48 -5.78 4.11
N TYR A 72 7.70 -6.95 4.70
CA TYR A 72 8.44 -7.14 5.94
C TYR A 72 9.70 -7.97 5.70
N ARG A 73 10.83 -7.50 6.23
CA ARG A 73 12.11 -8.21 6.21
C ARG A 73 12.38 -8.83 7.58
N GLY A 74 12.31 -10.15 7.64
CA GLY A 74 12.49 -10.97 8.84
C GLY A 74 11.35 -11.96 9.05
N ILE A 75 11.35 -12.61 10.21
CA ILE A 75 10.32 -13.58 10.57
C ILE A 75 9.20 -12.87 11.35
N PHE A 76 8.02 -12.74 10.75
CA PHE A 76 6.93 -11.99 11.36
C PHE A 76 6.26 -12.75 12.50
N THR A 77 6.09 -14.08 12.38
CA THR A 77 5.41 -14.92 13.38
C THR A 77 6.36 -15.86 14.13
N PRO A 78 6.16 -16.09 15.45
CA PRO A 78 5.11 -15.53 16.30
C PRO A 78 5.32 -14.04 16.58
N SER A 79 4.24 -13.25 16.58
CA SER A 79 4.29 -11.82 16.88
C SER A 79 4.03 -11.50 18.35
N ALA A 80 3.43 -12.43 19.11
CA ALA A 80 2.77 -12.14 20.38
C ALA A 80 1.90 -10.87 20.24
N ASN A 81 2.21 -9.81 21.00
CA ASN A 81 1.58 -8.48 20.97
C ASN A 81 2.44 -7.39 20.33
N ALA A 82 3.51 -7.74 19.62
CA ALA A 82 4.50 -6.77 19.11
C ALA A 82 3.95 -5.81 18.02
N ASP A 83 2.82 -6.13 17.40
CA ASP A 83 2.06 -5.28 16.47
C ASP A 83 0.81 -4.65 17.13
N GLY A 84 0.72 -4.68 18.46
CA GLY A 84 -0.32 -3.99 19.24
C GLY A 84 -1.54 -4.85 19.62
N LEU A 85 -1.64 -6.09 19.15
CA LEU A 85 -2.76 -6.99 19.46
C LEU A 85 -2.31 -8.41 19.77
N TYR A 86 -3.11 -9.13 20.56
CA TYR A 86 -2.99 -10.58 20.67
C TYR A 86 -3.74 -11.27 19.53
N TRP A 87 -2.97 -11.90 18.65
CA TRP A 87 -3.52 -12.58 17.48
C TRP A 87 -3.72 -14.06 17.74
N LYS A 88 -4.96 -14.53 17.62
CA LYS A 88 -5.29 -15.95 17.63
C LYS A 88 -4.92 -16.57 16.28
N PRO A 89 -3.98 -17.52 16.21
CA PRO A 89 -3.65 -18.19 14.95
C PRO A 89 -4.85 -19.01 14.44
N SER A 90 -4.99 -19.08 13.12
CA SER A 90 -5.90 -20.01 12.46
C SER A 90 -5.38 -21.46 12.54
N ARG A 91 -6.12 -22.42 11.97
CA ARG A 91 -5.82 -23.86 12.05
C ARG A 91 -4.55 -24.32 11.30
N GLY A 92 -3.86 -23.45 10.57
CA GLY A 92 -2.61 -23.84 9.90
C GLY A 92 -2.14 -22.88 8.82
N VAL A 93 -1.17 -23.36 8.04
CA VAL A 93 -0.62 -22.67 6.88
C VAL A 93 -1.37 -23.13 5.62
N VAL A 94 -1.82 -22.20 4.80
CA VAL A 94 -2.46 -22.45 3.51
C VAL A 94 -1.40 -22.37 2.42
N LYS A 95 -1.26 -23.44 1.62
CA LYS A 95 -0.35 -23.47 0.47
C LYS A 95 -1.05 -22.95 -0.79
N MET A 96 -0.41 -22.03 -1.49
CA MET A 96 -0.87 -21.40 -2.73
C MET A 96 0.26 -21.41 -3.76
N GLY A 97 0.44 -22.55 -4.43
CA GLY A 97 1.61 -22.79 -5.27
C GLY A 97 2.89 -22.82 -4.43
N ARG A 98 3.83 -21.91 -4.72
CA ARG A 98 5.09 -21.74 -3.96
C ARG A 98 4.96 -20.76 -2.79
N MET A 99 3.83 -20.07 -2.67
CA MET A 99 3.54 -19.15 -1.58
C MET A 99 2.79 -19.86 -0.47
N LEU A 100 3.13 -19.56 0.76
CA LEU A 100 2.47 -20.01 1.99
C LEU A 100 1.77 -18.82 2.63
N ARG A 101 0.60 -19.05 3.23
CA ARG A 101 -0.18 -18.04 3.96
C ARG A 101 -0.53 -18.51 5.35
N ARG A 102 -0.28 -17.66 6.35
CA ARG A 102 -0.75 -17.87 7.72
C ARG A 102 -1.75 -16.79 8.08
N TYR A 103 -2.94 -17.23 8.52
CA TYR A 103 -3.98 -16.34 9.00
C TYR A 103 -3.97 -16.27 10.52
N SER A 104 -4.24 -15.08 11.05
CA SER A 104 -4.52 -14.87 12.47
C SER A 104 -5.66 -13.85 12.61
N TYR A 105 -6.36 -13.91 13.74
CA TYR A 105 -7.53 -13.08 13.99
C TYR A 105 -7.39 -12.41 15.35
N ALA A 106 -7.90 -11.18 15.44
CA ALA A 106 -7.99 -10.44 16.69
C ALA A 106 -9.35 -9.73 16.74
N GLU A 107 -9.78 -9.39 17.94
CA GLU A 107 -10.99 -8.61 18.19
C GLU A 107 -10.65 -7.41 19.06
N ARG A 108 -11.16 -6.23 18.68
CA ARG A 108 -11.05 -5.01 19.49
C ARG A 108 -12.45 -4.39 19.55
N GLY A 109 -13.13 -4.59 20.67
CA GLY A 109 -14.55 -4.24 20.80
C GLY A 109 -15.40 -4.97 19.75
N PRO A 110 -16.23 -4.29 18.95
CA PRO A 110 -17.06 -4.92 17.94
C PRO A 110 -16.30 -5.30 16.65
N GLU A 111 -15.08 -4.79 16.47
CA GLU A 111 -14.32 -4.98 15.24
C GLU A 111 -13.56 -6.29 15.25
N LYS A 112 -13.80 -7.11 14.21
CA LYS A 112 -13.06 -8.33 13.93
C LYS A 112 -12.01 -8.05 12.85
N MET A 113 -10.76 -8.30 13.19
CA MET A 113 -9.63 -8.10 12.29
C MET A 113 -9.03 -9.44 11.89
N ARG A 114 -8.46 -9.44 10.68
CA ARG A 114 -7.68 -10.54 10.13
C ARG A 114 -6.31 -10.02 9.74
N ARG A 115 -5.28 -10.72 10.21
CA ARG A 115 -3.92 -10.59 9.72
C ARG A 115 -3.60 -11.77 8.80
N GLN A 116 -3.01 -11.49 7.66
CA GLN A 116 -2.45 -12.48 6.75
C GLN A 116 -0.94 -12.22 6.63
N VAL A 117 -0.16 -13.28 6.78
CA VAL A 117 1.28 -13.28 6.53
C VAL A 117 1.54 -14.20 5.35
N SER A 118 2.07 -13.65 4.26
CA SER A 118 2.38 -14.40 3.03
C SER A 118 3.89 -14.49 2.84
N TYR A 119 4.44 -15.65 2.51
CA TYR A 119 5.88 -15.86 2.34
C TYR A 119 6.14 -17.01 1.36
N LEU A 120 7.36 -17.16 0.85
CA LEU A 120 7.70 -18.28 -0.03
C LEU A 120 8.09 -19.51 0.78
N GLU A 121 7.77 -20.70 0.27
CA GLU A 121 8.18 -21.97 0.89
C GLU A 121 9.72 -22.09 1.01
N THR A 122 10.46 -21.48 0.07
CA THR A 122 11.92 -21.51 0.01
C THR A 122 12.59 -20.28 0.63
N CYS A 123 11.83 -19.28 1.05
CA CYS A 123 12.36 -18.03 1.61
C CYS A 123 11.36 -17.42 2.59
N ASP A 124 11.69 -17.46 3.88
CA ASP A 124 10.91 -16.87 4.96
C ASP A 124 11.45 -15.49 5.41
N THR A 125 12.57 -15.05 4.82
CA THR A 125 13.21 -13.76 5.13
C THR A 125 12.36 -12.58 4.64
N TRP A 126 11.59 -12.76 3.57
CA TRP A 126 10.67 -11.75 3.07
C TRP A 126 9.24 -12.22 3.24
N GLN A 127 8.42 -11.39 3.89
CA GLN A 127 7.03 -11.69 4.19
C GLN A 127 6.17 -10.49 3.82
N PHE A 128 5.01 -10.74 3.22
CA PHE A 128 4.03 -9.72 2.92
C PHE A 128 2.93 -9.75 3.97
N ILE A 129 2.75 -8.65 4.69
CA ILE A 129 1.83 -8.54 5.82
C ILE A 129 0.60 -7.77 5.37
N GLU A 130 -0.58 -8.32 5.62
CA GLU A 130 -1.85 -7.65 5.35
C GLU A 130 -2.74 -7.66 6.59
N TYR A 131 -3.33 -6.52 6.90
CA TYR A 131 -4.37 -6.35 7.90
C TYR A 131 -5.66 -5.89 7.23
N ARG A 132 -6.77 -6.55 7.55
CA ARG A 132 -8.10 -6.21 7.04
C ARG A 132 -9.15 -6.36 8.14
N THR A 133 -10.18 -5.53 8.09
CA THR A 133 -11.41 -5.76 8.88
C THR A 133 -12.32 -6.75 8.14
N LYS A 134 -13.20 -7.46 8.88
CA LYS A 134 -14.14 -8.42 8.26
C LYS A 134 -15.10 -7.75 7.27
N GLN A 135 -15.41 -6.47 7.46
CA GLN A 135 -16.33 -5.71 6.61
C GLN A 135 -15.75 -5.40 5.21
N GLN A 136 -14.42 -5.40 5.06
CA GLN A 136 -13.72 -5.03 3.83
C GLN A 136 -13.41 -6.22 2.91
N GLN A 137 -14.31 -7.21 2.83
CA GLN A 137 -14.26 -8.21 1.76
C GLN A 137 -14.89 -7.61 0.49
N THR A 138 -14.17 -6.70 -0.15
CA THR A 138 -14.57 -6.13 -1.45
C THR A 138 -14.17 -7.05 -2.60
N SER A 139 -14.86 -6.93 -3.73
CA SER A 139 -14.57 -7.66 -4.97
C SER A 139 -13.26 -7.22 -5.63
N GLY A 140 -12.79 -6.01 -5.35
CA GLY A 140 -11.52 -5.43 -5.82
C GLY A 140 -10.77 -4.69 -4.71
N THR A 141 -9.47 -4.54 -4.88
CA THR A 141 -8.57 -3.75 -4.03
C THR A 141 -7.96 -2.64 -4.89
N LEU A 142 -8.40 -1.40 -4.66
CA LEU A 142 -7.82 -0.21 -5.29
C LEU A 142 -6.57 0.21 -4.52
N PHE A 143 -5.45 0.41 -5.21
CA PHE A 143 -4.15 0.70 -4.59
C PHE A 143 -4.20 1.97 -3.73
N SER A 144 -4.79 3.05 -4.22
CA SER A 144 -4.95 4.31 -3.48
C SER A 144 -5.77 4.20 -2.18
N SER A 145 -6.55 3.12 -2.00
CA SER A 145 -7.30 2.87 -0.77
C SER A 145 -6.51 2.13 0.32
N ILE A 146 -5.32 1.65 -0.01
CA ILE A 146 -4.48 0.83 0.89
C ILE A 146 -3.57 1.74 1.72
N HIS A 147 -3.59 1.54 3.04
CA HIS A 147 -2.58 2.11 3.92
C HIS A 147 -1.26 1.33 3.77
N THR A 148 -0.18 2.00 3.39
CA THR A 148 1.10 1.34 3.06
C THR A 148 1.99 1.04 4.26
N GLY A 149 1.49 1.27 5.48
CA GLY A 149 2.26 1.07 6.70
C GLY A 149 3.51 1.92 6.75
N GLU A 150 3.43 3.16 6.27
CA GLU A 150 4.55 4.12 6.18
C GLU A 150 5.69 3.62 5.28
N THR A 151 5.40 2.73 4.33
CA THR A 151 6.36 2.29 3.31
C THR A 151 6.01 2.88 1.94
N GLN A 152 7.01 2.97 1.07
CA GLN A 152 6.84 3.29 -0.35
C GLN A 152 6.44 2.04 -1.12
N LEU A 153 5.21 1.57 -0.89
CA LEU A 153 4.64 0.38 -1.53
C LEU A 153 4.52 0.58 -3.06
N ASP A 154 4.38 1.81 -3.52
CA ASP A 154 4.36 2.21 -4.93
C ASP A 154 5.66 1.80 -5.67
N LEU A 155 6.81 1.84 -5.00
CA LEU A 155 8.06 1.33 -5.58
C LEU A 155 8.01 -0.18 -5.82
N LEU A 156 7.36 -0.92 -4.92
CA LEU A 156 7.19 -2.37 -5.06
C LEU A 156 6.16 -2.71 -6.16
N VAL A 157 5.08 -1.93 -6.26
CA VAL A 157 4.11 -2.08 -7.35
C VAL A 157 4.76 -1.74 -8.69
N THR A 158 5.58 -0.69 -8.76
CA THR A 158 6.35 -0.32 -9.95
C THR A 158 7.31 -1.43 -10.35
N MET A 159 8.04 -2.00 -9.39
CA MET A 159 8.94 -3.13 -9.62
C MET A 159 8.20 -4.34 -10.22
N VAL A 160 7.03 -4.70 -9.67
CA VAL A 160 6.21 -5.80 -10.21
C VAL A 160 5.64 -5.46 -11.59
N ALA A 161 5.20 -4.22 -11.81
CA ALA A 161 4.66 -3.78 -13.08
C ALA A 161 5.72 -3.84 -14.21
N MET A 162 6.93 -3.34 -13.94
CA MET A 162 8.05 -3.39 -14.88
C MET A 162 8.44 -4.83 -15.24
N ASP A 163 8.59 -5.69 -14.23
CA ASP A 163 8.90 -7.10 -14.44
C ASP A 163 7.78 -7.87 -15.17
N TYR A 164 6.51 -7.58 -14.86
CA TYR A 164 5.37 -8.17 -15.57
C TYR A 164 5.33 -7.76 -17.05
N LEU A 165 5.68 -6.51 -17.35
CA LEU A 165 5.70 -5.97 -18.71
C LEU A 165 7.01 -6.29 -19.47
N GLY A 166 8.00 -6.89 -18.82
CA GLY A 166 9.32 -7.15 -19.41
C GLY A 166 10.12 -5.89 -19.71
N ILE A 167 9.88 -4.81 -18.96
CA ILE A 167 10.59 -3.53 -19.07
C ILE A 167 11.77 -3.58 -18.12
N TYR A 168 12.98 -3.72 -18.65
CA TYR A 168 14.20 -3.72 -17.85
C TYR A 168 14.89 -2.36 -17.91
N PRO A 169 15.47 -1.84 -16.81
CA PRO A 169 16.17 -0.55 -16.81
C PRO A 169 17.23 -0.41 -17.91
N SER A 170 17.93 -1.51 -18.24
CA SER A 170 18.92 -1.55 -19.32
C SER A 170 18.36 -1.24 -20.72
N GLN A 171 17.03 -1.26 -20.91
CA GLN A 171 16.36 -0.90 -22.15
C GLN A 171 16.01 0.60 -22.22
N LEU A 172 15.97 1.30 -21.08
CA LEU A 172 15.68 2.74 -21.02
C LEU A 172 16.90 3.59 -21.38
N ASP A 173 18.11 3.13 -21.04
CA ASP A 173 19.36 3.85 -21.34
C ASP A 173 19.73 3.90 -22.83
N ASN A 174 19.02 3.14 -23.69
CA ASN A 174 19.29 3.07 -25.14
C ASN A 174 18.17 3.70 -26.00
N GLN A 175 17.16 4.33 -25.38
CA GLN A 175 16.18 5.10 -26.15
C GLN A 175 16.71 6.52 -26.33
N PRO A 176 16.93 7.01 -27.57
CA PRO A 176 17.24 8.42 -27.77
C PRO A 176 16.09 9.24 -27.19
N LEU A 177 16.43 10.23 -26.36
CA LEU A 177 15.50 11.22 -25.83
C LEU A 177 14.81 11.93 -26.99
N ASN A 178 13.71 11.37 -27.49
CA ASN A 178 12.83 12.02 -28.44
C ASN A 178 11.93 12.98 -27.65
N ILE A 179 12.56 14.03 -27.11
CA ILE A 179 11.86 15.16 -26.53
C ILE A 179 11.22 15.89 -27.70
N GLN A 180 9.96 15.57 -28.00
CA GLN A 180 9.14 16.53 -28.74
C GLN A 180 8.87 17.71 -27.79
N PRO A 181 9.28 18.94 -28.15
CA PRO A 181 8.91 20.11 -27.37
C PRO A 181 7.40 20.28 -27.48
N ALA A 182 6.69 19.94 -26.40
CA ALA A 182 5.30 20.36 -26.23
C ALA A 182 5.28 21.89 -26.24
N LEU A 183 4.49 22.41 -27.18
CA LEU A 183 4.30 23.82 -27.49
C LEU A 183 4.15 24.67 -26.22
N LEU A 184 5.08 25.62 -26.09
CA LEU A 184 4.88 26.91 -25.44
C LEU A 184 3.65 27.60 -26.05
N LEU A 185 2.50 27.51 -25.40
CA LEU A 185 1.45 28.53 -25.54
C LEU A 185 1.20 29.11 -24.15
N GLY A 186 1.49 30.41 -24.07
CA GLY A 186 1.56 31.18 -22.85
C GLY A 186 0.23 31.32 -22.14
N TYR A 187 0.33 31.35 -20.81
CA TYR A 187 -0.64 32.03 -19.98
C TYR A 187 0.06 33.20 -19.31
N ASP A 188 -0.39 34.39 -19.71
CA ASP A 188 0.00 35.68 -19.15
C ASP A 188 -0.31 35.73 -17.65
N ILE A 189 0.70 36.16 -16.90
CA ILE A 189 0.62 36.48 -15.48
C ILE A 189 0.09 37.91 -15.37
N ALA A 190 -1.18 38.08 -15.01
CA ALA A 190 -1.69 39.36 -14.54
C ALA A 190 -1.57 39.43 -13.01
N SER A 191 -0.54 40.14 -12.58
CA SER A 191 -0.33 40.64 -11.22
C SER A 191 -1.35 41.73 -10.85
N SER A 192 -1.99 41.64 -9.68
CA SER A 192 -2.44 42.83 -8.95
C SER A 192 -2.31 42.64 -7.44
N SER A 193 -1.81 43.71 -6.82
CA SER A 193 -1.25 43.79 -5.48
C SER A 193 -2.29 44.02 -4.37
N ILE A 194 -2.00 43.41 -3.22
CA ILE A 194 -1.92 43.98 -1.86
C ILE A 194 -2.75 45.24 -1.54
N ASN A 195 -3.65 45.11 -0.56
CA ASN A 195 -3.84 46.01 0.60
C ASN A 195 -4.55 45.20 1.70
N SER A 196 -3.86 44.78 2.77
CA SER A 196 -3.58 45.52 4.02
C SER A 196 -4.84 45.81 4.87
N VAL A 197 -4.95 45.05 5.98
CA VAL A 197 -5.16 45.56 7.36
C VAL A 197 -6.49 46.28 7.67
N GLU A 198 -7.34 45.70 8.54
CA GLU A 198 -7.54 46.12 9.96
C GLU A 198 -8.91 45.67 10.56
N ARG A 199 -8.87 45.16 11.82
CA ARG A 199 -9.87 45.30 12.93
C ARG A 199 -11.27 44.68 12.73
N LYS A 200 -11.99 44.08 13.69
CA LYS A 200 -12.10 44.08 15.18
C LYS A 200 -12.96 42.82 15.53
N LYS A 201 -12.63 42.02 16.56
CA LYS A 201 -13.22 42.02 17.94
C LYS A 201 -14.75 41.86 18.06
N GLN A 202 -15.17 41.23 19.18
CA GLN A 202 -16.54 41.04 19.74
C GLN A 202 -17.36 39.92 19.07
N ARG A 203 -18.10 39.01 19.74
CA ARG A 203 -18.51 38.72 21.14
C ARG A 203 -19.12 37.30 21.09
N LYS A 204 -18.78 36.36 21.97
CA LYS A 204 -19.41 36.08 23.28
C LYS A 204 -20.89 35.64 23.21
N ARG A 205 -21.15 34.43 23.73
CA ARG A 205 -22.44 33.84 24.18
C ARG A 205 -23.36 33.39 23.02
N ASP A 206 -23.98 32.20 23.04
CA ASP A 206 -24.75 31.64 24.14
C ASP A 206 -24.52 30.14 24.42
N ARG A 207 -24.55 29.86 25.72
CA ARG A 207 -24.63 28.56 26.36
C ARG A 207 -25.80 28.69 27.32
N THR A 208 -27.01 28.26 26.94
CA THR A 208 -28.06 27.97 27.94
C THR A 208 -29.16 27.04 27.39
N THR A 209 -29.23 25.88 28.05
CA THR A 209 -30.44 25.16 28.52
C THR A 209 -31.51 24.69 27.53
N ALA A 210 -31.53 23.36 27.35
CA ALA A 210 -32.76 22.57 27.32
C ALA A 210 -32.57 21.32 28.19
N LYS A 211 -32.85 21.45 29.49
CA LYS A 211 -33.45 20.48 30.43
C LYS A 211 -33.22 20.92 31.87
#